data_AF-A0A527E9M7-F1
#
_entry.id   AF-A0A527E9M7-F1
#
_cell.length_a   1.000
_cell.length_b   1.000
_cell.length_c   1.000
_cell.angle_alpha   90.00
_cell.angle_beta   90.00
_cell.angle_gamma   90.00
#
_symmetry.space_group_name_H-M   'P 1'
#
loop_
_entity.id
_entity.type
_entity.pdbx_description
1 polymer ?
#
loop_
_entity_poly.entity_id
_entity_poly.type
_entity_poly.pdbx_seq_one_letter_code
_entity_poly.pdbx_strand_id
1 'polypeptide(L)' 'GMDNLKFMTDKDGKKYLYTTFTKEQLEAQTAYDKGSYAEQRDQQRMIVK' A
#
# COMPACT_ATOMS: atom_id res chain seq x y z
N GLY A 1 5.22 -1.55 -8.90
CA GLY A 1 4.62 -0.70 -7.85
C GLY A 1 4.04 -1.46 -6.67
N MET A 2 3.11 -2.39 -6.89
CA MET A 2 2.42 -3.12 -5.81
C MET A 2 2.78 -4.61 -5.79
N ASP A 3 3.91 -4.95 -6.41
CA ASP A 3 4.32 -6.32 -6.69
C ASP A 3 4.68 -7.10 -5.42
N ASN A 4 4.88 -6.41 -4.29
CA ASN A 4 5.14 -7.00 -2.97
C ASN A 4 3.95 -6.91 -2.00
N LEU A 5 2.77 -6.43 -2.43
CA LEU A 5 1.59 -6.34 -1.58
C LEU A 5 0.65 -7.52 -1.83
N LYS A 6 0.63 -8.47 -0.91
CA LYS A 6 -0.26 -9.63 -0.97
C LYS A 6 -1.46 -9.42 -0.06
N PHE A 7 -2.62 -9.19 -0.66
CA PHE A 7 -3.89 -9.10 0.04
C PHE A 7 -4.47 -10.52 0.20
N MET A 8 -4.56 -11.00 1.43
CA MET A 8 -5.15 -12.29 1.77
C MET A 8 -6.44 -12.06 2.53
N THR A 9 -7.45 -12.90 2.29
CA THR A 9 -8.70 -12.89 3.06
C THR A 9 -8.88 -14.27 3.65
N ASP A 10 -9.01 -14.36 4.97
CA ASP A 10 -9.26 -15.63 5.66
C ASP A 10 -10.72 -16.08 5.48
N LYS A 11 -11.04 -17.32 5.87
CA LYS A 11 -12.41 -17.87 5.80
C LYS A 11 -13.42 -17.07 6.63
N ASP A 12 -12.96 -16.38 7.66
CA ASP A 12 -13.78 -15.47 8.49
C ASP A 12 -14.00 -14.09 7.85
N GLY A 13 -13.48 -13.84 6.63
CA GLY A 13 -13.58 -12.55 5.96
C GLY A 13 -12.56 -11.50 6.44
N LYS A 14 -11.66 -11.86 7.37
CA LYS A 14 -10.58 -10.99 7.82
C LYS A 14 -9.55 -10.76 6.71
N LYS A 15 -9.28 -9.49 6.40
CA LYS A 15 -8.30 -9.08 5.38
C LYS A 15 -6.94 -8.83 6.01
N TYR A 16 -5.90 -9.43 5.43
CA TYR A 16 -4.52 -9.30 5.85
C TYR A 16 -3.68 -8.79 4.69
N LEU A 17 -2.83 -7.80 4.96
CA LEU A 17 -1.84 -7.31 4.03
C LEU A 17 -0.49 -7.91 4.41
N TYR A 18 -0.01 -8.83 3.58
CA TYR A 18 1.36 -9.34 3.66
C TYR A 18 2.24 -8.52 2.75
N THR A 19 3.25 -7.89 3.33
CA THR A 19 4.24 -7.12 2.60
C THR A 19 5.63 -7.36 3.15
N THR A 20 6.64 -7.17 2.30
CA THR A 20 8.05 -7.20 2.69
C THR A 20 8.51 -5.87 3.28
N PHE A 21 7.66 -4.84 3.29
CA PHE A 21 7.95 -3.55 3.94
C PHE A 21 7.89 -3.65 5.45
N THR A 22 8.77 -2.90 6.12
CA THR A 22 8.69 -2.72 7.57
C THR A 22 7.53 -1.81 7.93
N LYS A 23 7.06 -1.90 9.17
CA LYS A 23 6.00 -1.02 9.70
C LYS A 23 6.36 0.46 9.49
N GLU A 24 7.61 0.83 9.77
CA GLU A 24 8.10 2.20 9.61
C GLU A 24 8.03 2.70 8.16
N GLN A 25 8.30 1.84 7.17
CA GLN A 25 8.16 2.21 5.76
C GLN A 25 6.70 2.41 5.34
N LEU A 26 5.78 1.66 5.94
CA LEU A 26 4.34 1.86 5.73
C LEU A 26 3.83 3.13 6.41
N GLU A 27 4.32 3.44 7.61
CA GLU A 27 3.97 4.67 8.34
C GLU A 27 4.58 5.92 7.68
N ALA A 28 5.76 5.79 7.06
CA ALA A 28 6.39 6.86 6.30
C ALA A 28 5.73 7.11 4.93
N GLN A 29 4.92 6.16 4.44
CA GLN A 29 4.22 6.35 3.18
C GLN A 29 3.10 7.38 3.34
N THR A 30 3.09 8.37 2.45
CA THR A 30 2.04 9.39 2.41
C THR A 30 0.66 8.72 2.32
N ALA A 31 -0.25 9.12 3.19
CA ALA A 31 -1.61 8.62 3.19
C ALA A 31 -2.26 8.85 1.82
N TYR A 32 -3.06 7.89 1.36
CA TYR A 32 -3.83 8.04 0.14
C TYR A 32 -4.83 9.20 0.29
N ASP A 33 -4.74 10.16 -0.63
CA ASP A 33 -5.69 11.28 -0.70
C ASP A 33 -6.31 11.36 -2.10
N LYS A 34 -7.62 11.16 -2.19
CA LYS A 34 -8.33 11.06 -3.46
C LYS A 34 -8.31 12.36 -4.27
N GLY A 35 -8.23 13.52 -3.61
CA GLY A 35 -8.22 14.83 -4.27
C GLY A 35 -6.92 15.10 -5.01
N SER A 36 -5.79 14.72 -4.43
CA SER A 36 -4.45 14.89 -4.98
C SER A 36 -3.93 13.67 -5.73
N TYR A 37 -4.62 12.53 -5.66
CA TYR A 37 -4.20 11.27 -6.31
C TYR A 37 -4.04 11.38 -7.83
N ALA A 38 -4.86 12.20 -8.50
CA ALA A 38 -4.77 12.37 -9.96
C ALA A 38 -3.44 13.01 -10.38
N GLU A 39 -2.89 13.89 -9.56
CA GLU A 39 -1.69 14.69 -9.85
C GLU A 39 -0.43 14.07 -9.21
N GLN A 40 -0.55 13.49 -8.03
CA GLN A 40 0.57 12.95 -7.22
C GLN A 40 0.54 11.42 -7.13
N ARG A 41 -0.08 10.76 -8.11
CA ARG A 41 -0.27 9.31 -8.13
C ARG A 41 1.03 8.52 -7.96
N ASP A 42 2.13 9.04 -8.49
CA ASP A 42 3.45 8.39 -8.43
C ASP A 42 4.17 8.60 -7.09
N GLN A 43 3.82 9.65 -6.35
CA GLN A 43 4.31 9.87 -4.99
C GLN A 43 3.49 9.10 -3.95
N GLN A 44 2.20 8.93 -4.21
CA GLN A 44 1.28 8.23 -3.30
C GLN A 44 1.29 6.70 -3.49
N ARG A 45 1.76 6.21 -4.64
CA ARG A 45 1.93 4.78 -4.89
C ARG A 45 3.36 4.39 -4.56
N MET A 46 3.52 3.32 -3.78
CA MET A 46 4.81 2.64 -3.72
C MET A 46 5.19 2.18 -5.13
N ILE A 47 6.37 2.59 -5.59
CA ILE A 47 6.96 2.11 -6.83
C ILE A 47 8.12 1.19 -6.47
N VAL A 48 7.85 -0.11 -6.43
CA VAL A 48 8.90 -1.13 -6.46
C VAL A 48 9.45 -1.19 -7.90
N LYS A 49 10.75 -0.94 -8.06
CA LYS A 49 11.52 -1.18 -9.30
C LYS A 49 12.00 -2.61 -9.34
#